data_AF-A0A8J4Y8P1-F1
#
_entry.id   AF-A0A8J4Y8P1-F1
#
_cell.length_a   1.000
_cell.length_b   1.000
_cell.length_c   1.000
_cell.angle_alpha   90.00
_cell.angle_beta   90.00
_cell.angle_gamma   90.00
#
_symmetry.space_group_name_H-M   'P 1'
#
loop_
_entity.id
_entity.type
_entity.pdbx_description
1 polymer ?
#
loop_
_entity_poly.entity_id
_entity_poly.type
_entity_poly.pdbx_seq_one_letter_code
_entity_poly.pdbx_strand_id
1 'polypeptide(L)'
;MIKGLNLDLEDISDVMIPITSLTRPTTLDYDVRSQFIYYADIQRFVIERSSLNGSIREPIVTSAVFNIEGLAVDWMGRNIYWTDEGVSSIYVCSMENPVKRKMLLHGNLTNARAIVLNPRDGYMYWSVWHFTTWGQELTSAASQSVIEHAWMDGSHRKPFVTTELQWPNGLTIDFKEGFLYWCDGYHNAIGRVKLDGTGQEVVLKGVLLSHPYGIAYHEGFIYWSEFQSGAIKRVKLGSEEPEQLKEESPYIFDLKVFSNSSQQDGNDCTSGVLKCMDLCLATPEGPVCGCATGSQPDPINPKLCVHIANFTEPSLCNEGQFQCKKNLHCIDKRYTCDGDNDCMDASDEDASPDGICEHAQCKGDMFRCGNNQCIDPHWVCDGDQDCANGLDESEEQCLVPHCPADKFRCKVAGQCIPHSWVCDIDRDCGPDDDSDEHDSCGESCCNRWLTCLCDFFFSIYMRDGWLWIYNWKTHYHYEKLLSILRLLAGELMEVPPR
;
A
#
# COMPACT_ATOMS: atom_id res chain seq x y z
N MET A 1 8.31 11.03 11.61
CA MET A 1 9.29 12.15 11.63
C MET A 1 10.61 11.64 11.07
N ILE A 2 11.45 12.52 10.54
CA ILE A 2 12.84 12.19 10.15
C ILE A 2 13.77 12.98 11.06
N LYS A 3 14.80 12.33 11.60
CA LYS A 3 15.78 12.95 12.49
C LYS A 3 17.15 12.33 12.29
N GLY A 4 18.19 13.08 12.66
CA GLY A 4 19.56 12.59 12.67
C GLY A 4 19.97 12.14 14.06
N LEU A 5 20.92 11.20 14.09
CA LEU A 5 21.56 10.68 15.29
C LEU A 5 23.07 10.81 15.11
N ASN A 6 23.77 11.34 16.12
CA ASN A 6 25.23 11.35 16.11
C ASN A 6 25.77 9.92 16.29
N LEU A 7 26.81 9.57 15.54
CA LEU A 7 27.46 8.26 15.64
C LEU A 7 28.35 8.13 16.89
N ASP A 8 28.76 9.26 17.46
CA ASP A 8 29.38 9.34 18.78
C ASP A 8 28.29 9.42 19.85
N LEU A 9 28.14 8.34 20.63
CA LEU A 9 27.09 8.22 21.64
C LEU A 9 27.28 9.15 22.83
N GLU A 10 28.49 9.68 23.03
CA GLU A 10 28.76 10.69 24.05
C GLU A 10 28.29 12.09 23.59
N ASP A 11 28.11 12.28 22.28
CA ASP A 11 27.68 13.54 21.69
C ASP A 11 26.16 13.57 21.44
N ILE A 12 25.46 14.34 22.28
CA ILE A 12 24.00 14.52 22.21
C ILE A 12 23.58 15.69 21.31
N SER A 13 24.50 16.26 20.52
CA SER A 13 24.17 17.37 19.62
C SER A 13 23.23 16.96 18.49
N ASP A 14 22.27 17.84 18.17
CA ASP A 14 21.39 17.66 17.02
C ASP A 14 22.19 17.87 15.72
N VAL A 15 22.32 16.81 14.93
CA VAL A 15 23.06 16.84 13.65
C VAL A 15 22.25 17.43 12.50
N MET A 16 20.93 17.57 12.67
CA MET A 16 20.01 18.22 11.72
C MET A 16 18.77 18.72 12.45
N ILE A 17 18.05 19.66 11.86
CA ILE A 17 16.71 20.02 12.34
C ILE A 17 15.72 18.89 11.98
N PRO A 18 15.05 18.26 12.96
CA PRO A 18 14.11 17.18 12.67
C PRO A 18 12.96 17.62 11.76
N ILE A 19 12.64 16.78 10.78
CA ILE A 19 11.54 17.01 9.85
C ILE A 19 10.27 16.42 10.47
N THR A 20 9.36 17.32 10.86
CA THR A 20 8.06 17.02 11.47
C THR A 20 6.93 17.21 10.46
N SER A 21 5.68 16.94 10.88
CA SER A 21 4.50 17.02 10.02
C SER A 21 4.61 16.10 8.79
N LEU A 22 5.04 14.87 9.05
CA LEU A 22 5.06 13.77 8.09
C LEU A 22 3.97 12.79 8.48
N THR A 23 3.30 12.20 7.49
CA THR A 23 2.21 11.27 7.72
C THR A 23 2.73 9.84 7.73
N ARG A 24 3.34 9.39 6.62
CA ARG A 24 3.95 8.06 6.53
C ARG A 24 5.25 8.11 5.69
N PRO A 25 6.36 8.58 6.28
CA PRO A 25 7.65 8.57 5.60
C PRO A 25 8.22 7.14 5.56
N THR A 26 8.60 6.66 4.38
CA THR A 26 9.05 5.27 4.17
C THR A 26 10.54 5.14 3.90
N THR A 27 11.09 6.02 3.07
CA THR A 27 12.49 5.95 2.63
C THR A 27 13.09 7.35 2.54
N LEU A 28 14.41 7.41 2.67
CA LEU A 28 15.17 8.64 2.54
C LEU A 28 16.55 8.39 1.93
N ASP A 29 17.09 9.44 1.33
CA ASP A 29 18.49 9.54 0.94
C ASP A 29 18.94 11.01 1.01
N TYR A 30 20.21 11.28 0.75
CA TYR A 30 20.79 12.61 0.93
C TYR A 30 21.72 13.00 -0.22
N ASP A 31 21.91 14.30 -0.39
CA ASP A 31 22.92 14.86 -1.29
C ASP A 31 23.91 15.72 -0.48
N VAL A 32 25.15 15.25 -0.34
CA VAL A 32 26.19 15.95 0.42
C VAL A 32 26.48 17.32 -0.17
N ARG A 33 26.47 17.46 -1.51
CA ARG A 33 26.85 18.72 -2.17
C ARG A 33 25.86 19.84 -1.84
N SER A 34 24.56 19.55 -1.87
CA SER A 34 23.51 20.55 -1.63
C SER A 34 23.03 20.59 -0.18
N GLN A 35 23.45 19.64 0.67
CA GLN A 35 23.02 19.51 2.07
C GLN A 35 21.49 19.37 2.20
N PHE A 36 20.90 18.59 1.29
CA PHE A 36 19.47 18.24 1.31
C PHE A 36 19.27 16.75 1.63
N ILE A 37 18.20 16.47 2.36
CA ILE A 37 17.61 15.14 2.54
C ILE A 37 16.40 15.06 1.61
N TYR A 38 16.32 13.97 0.87
CA TYR A 38 15.22 13.59 0.00
C TYR A 38 14.46 12.45 0.66
N TYR A 39 13.14 12.52 0.70
CA TYR A 39 12.33 11.50 1.34
C TYR A 39 10.96 11.38 0.67
N ALA A 40 10.38 10.19 0.75
CA ALA A 40 9.02 9.92 0.28
C ALA A 40 8.03 9.87 1.45
N ASP A 41 6.87 10.49 1.28
CA ASP A 41 5.72 10.36 2.18
C ASP A 41 4.54 9.79 1.39
N ILE A 42 4.31 8.50 1.57
CA ILE A 42 3.40 7.72 0.70
C ILE A 42 1.93 7.99 0.99
N GLN A 43 1.58 8.43 2.20
CA GLN A 43 0.19 8.80 2.50
C GLN A 43 -0.14 10.20 1.99
N ARG A 44 0.88 11.01 1.71
CA ARG A 44 0.75 12.32 1.05
C ARG A 44 1.00 12.24 -0.46
N PHE A 45 1.41 11.08 -0.99
CA PHE A 45 1.78 10.88 -2.39
C PHE A 45 2.80 11.92 -2.89
N VAL A 46 3.90 12.10 -2.13
CA VAL A 46 4.96 13.05 -2.48
C VAL A 46 6.37 12.52 -2.25
N ILE A 47 7.30 12.98 -3.08
CA ILE A 47 8.73 13.03 -2.77
C ILE A 47 9.06 14.48 -2.45
N GLU A 48 9.58 14.75 -1.25
CA GLU A 48 9.98 16.08 -0.79
C GLU A 48 11.50 16.13 -0.58
N ARG A 49 12.06 17.34 -0.59
CA ARG A 49 13.38 17.59 0.00
C ARG A 49 13.32 18.61 1.11
N SER A 50 14.23 18.46 2.06
CA SER A 50 14.49 19.47 3.09
C SER A 50 15.98 19.66 3.31
N SER A 51 16.40 20.93 3.42
CA SER A 51 17.77 21.27 3.79
C SER A 51 18.08 20.82 5.22
N LEU A 52 19.30 20.39 5.52
CA LEU A 52 19.70 19.95 6.87
C LEU A 52 19.48 21.00 7.97
N ASN A 53 19.54 22.29 7.61
CA ASN A 53 19.29 23.42 8.50
C ASN A 53 17.79 23.83 8.57
N GLY A 54 16.88 23.07 7.97
CA GLY A 54 15.43 23.33 7.97
C GLY A 54 14.98 24.60 7.23
N SER A 55 15.88 25.33 6.57
CA SER A 55 15.55 26.60 5.90
C SER A 55 14.65 26.44 4.67
N ILE A 56 14.83 25.34 3.94
CA ILE A 56 14.09 25.03 2.72
C ILE A 56 13.42 23.67 2.89
N ARG A 57 12.13 23.61 2.57
CA ARG A 57 11.36 22.38 2.44
C ARG A 57 10.39 22.55 1.28
N GLU A 58 10.47 21.66 0.30
CA GLU A 58 9.62 21.75 -0.89
C GLU A 58 9.35 20.37 -1.51
N PRO A 59 8.17 20.18 -2.12
CA PRO A 59 7.86 18.99 -2.88
C PRO A 59 8.60 18.99 -4.22
N ILE A 60 9.07 17.82 -4.64
CA ILE A 60 9.78 17.58 -5.91
C ILE A 60 8.89 16.83 -6.88
N VAL A 61 8.27 15.75 -6.39
CA VAL A 61 7.35 14.91 -7.16
C VAL A 61 6.03 14.87 -6.41
N THR A 62 4.96 15.30 -7.07
CA THR A 62 3.59 15.39 -6.50
C THR A 62 2.56 14.63 -7.31
N SER A 63 3.02 13.89 -8.32
CA SER A 63 2.17 13.09 -9.19
C SER A 63 2.89 11.81 -9.59
N ALA A 64 2.10 10.83 -9.98
CA ALA A 64 2.51 9.51 -10.35
C ALA A 64 3.41 8.82 -9.31
N VAL A 65 2.98 8.86 -8.05
CA VAL A 65 3.63 8.17 -6.92
C VAL A 65 2.57 7.52 -6.06
N PHE A 66 2.73 6.24 -5.74
CA PHE A 66 1.77 5.48 -4.93
C PHE A 66 2.41 4.90 -3.68
N ASN A 67 3.22 3.83 -3.82
CA ASN A 67 3.87 3.18 -2.69
C ASN A 67 5.38 3.15 -2.89
N ILE A 68 6.03 4.27 -2.58
CA ILE A 68 7.49 4.38 -2.67
C ILE A 68 8.11 3.69 -1.47
N GLU A 69 8.85 2.62 -1.73
CA GLU A 69 9.52 1.81 -0.71
C GLU A 69 11.04 2.05 -0.69
N GLY A 70 11.61 2.58 -1.76
CA GLY A 70 13.04 2.88 -1.85
C GLY A 70 13.33 4.12 -2.69
N LEU A 71 14.27 4.94 -2.22
CA LEU A 71 14.74 6.14 -2.88
C LEU A 71 16.28 6.18 -2.86
N ALA A 72 16.89 6.58 -3.98
CA ALA A 72 18.32 6.74 -4.08
C ALA A 72 18.72 7.97 -4.91
N VAL A 73 19.72 8.68 -4.44
CA VAL A 73 20.24 9.93 -5.01
C VAL A 73 21.45 9.62 -5.89
N ASP A 74 21.39 10.00 -7.16
CA ASP A 74 22.55 10.07 -8.05
C ASP A 74 23.21 11.45 -7.92
N TRP A 75 24.18 11.54 -7.01
CA TRP A 75 24.90 12.79 -6.73
C TRP A 75 25.78 13.26 -7.90
N MET A 76 26.13 12.37 -8.84
CA MET A 76 26.99 12.67 -9.98
C MET A 76 26.21 13.17 -11.19
N GLY A 77 25.13 12.47 -11.56
CA GLY A 77 24.22 12.82 -12.65
C GLY A 77 23.12 13.81 -12.25
N ARG A 78 22.99 14.11 -10.94
CA ARG A 78 21.97 15.01 -10.37
C ARG A 78 20.54 14.51 -10.64
N ASN A 79 20.32 13.22 -10.43
CA ASN A 79 19.03 12.57 -10.59
C ASN A 79 18.56 11.87 -9.30
N ILE A 80 17.26 11.66 -9.17
CA ILE A 80 16.65 10.88 -8.08
C ILE A 80 16.02 9.64 -8.69
N TYR A 81 16.32 8.48 -8.13
CA TYR A 81 15.76 7.19 -8.52
C TYR A 81 14.86 6.68 -7.40
N TRP A 82 13.75 6.03 -7.74
CA TRP A 82 12.90 5.39 -6.75
C TRP A 82 12.18 4.17 -7.30
N THR A 83 11.89 3.24 -6.40
CA THR A 83 11.04 2.08 -6.60
C THR A 83 9.62 2.43 -6.15
N ASP A 84 8.63 2.17 -7.01
CA ASP A 84 7.22 2.29 -6.66
C ASP A 84 6.60 0.90 -6.73
N GLU A 85 6.29 0.32 -5.57
CA GLU A 85 5.73 -1.03 -5.45
C GLU A 85 4.36 -1.11 -6.10
N GLY A 86 3.46 -0.16 -5.81
CA GLY A 86 2.09 -0.30 -6.29
C GLY A 86 1.91 0.06 -7.76
N VAL A 87 2.87 0.76 -8.36
CA VAL A 87 2.96 0.92 -9.82
C VAL A 87 3.88 -0.14 -10.46
N SER A 88 4.58 -0.95 -9.65
CA SER A 88 5.54 -1.97 -10.10
C SER A 88 6.55 -1.44 -11.12
N SER A 89 7.22 -0.34 -10.76
CA SER A 89 8.15 0.35 -11.66
C SER A 89 9.30 1.04 -10.92
N ILE A 90 10.35 1.33 -11.68
CA ILE A 90 11.48 2.16 -11.24
C ILE A 90 11.49 3.43 -12.10
N TYR A 91 11.53 4.58 -11.44
CA TYR A 91 11.58 5.87 -12.09
C TYR A 91 12.89 6.59 -11.82
N VAL A 92 13.16 7.57 -12.68
CA VAL A 92 14.21 8.57 -12.49
C VAL A 92 13.68 9.95 -12.81
N CYS A 93 14.11 10.98 -12.08
CA CYS A 93 13.89 12.38 -12.44
C CYS A 93 15.11 13.26 -12.15
N SER A 94 15.21 14.40 -12.84
CA SER A 94 16.25 15.38 -12.55
C SER A 94 15.99 16.08 -11.22
N MET A 95 17.04 16.29 -10.42
CA MET A 95 17.00 17.09 -9.19
C MET A 95 16.77 18.58 -9.46
N GLU A 96 17.18 19.07 -10.64
CA GLU A 96 17.08 20.48 -11.02
C GLU A 96 15.73 20.77 -11.69
N ASN A 97 15.24 19.85 -12.52
CA ASN A 97 13.96 19.97 -13.18
C ASN A 97 13.15 18.66 -13.07
N PRO A 98 12.38 18.47 -11.99
CA PRO A 98 11.66 17.22 -11.72
C PRO A 98 10.62 16.84 -12.78
N VAL A 99 10.16 17.79 -13.60
CA VAL A 99 9.28 17.52 -14.76
C VAL A 99 10.00 16.65 -15.80
N LYS A 100 11.34 16.72 -15.84
CA LYS A 100 12.18 15.79 -16.61
C LYS A 100 12.29 14.47 -15.85
N ARG A 101 11.25 13.66 -15.99
CA ARG A 101 11.10 12.35 -15.38
C ARG A 101 10.95 11.27 -16.45
N LYS A 102 11.48 10.08 -16.20
CA LYS A 102 11.37 8.91 -17.07
C LYS A 102 11.06 7.66 -16.24
N MET A 103 10.16 6.81 -16.73
CA MET A 103 9.99 5.44 -16.24
C MET A 103 11.09 4.57 -16.88
N LEU A 104 11.97 3.97 -16.08
CA LEU A 104 13.10 3.19 -16.57
C LEU A 104 12.74 1.72 -16.77
N LEU A 105 12.10 1.15 -15.76
CA LEU A 105 11.69 -0.25 -15.74
C LEU A 105 10.24 -0.33 -15.30
N HIS A 106 9.48 -1.19 -15.95
CA HIS A 106 8.09 -1.47 -15.61
C HIS A 106 7.78 -2.94 -15.90
N GLY A 107 6.81 -3.49 -15.17
CA GLY A 107 6.42 -4.89 -15.33
C GLY A 107 7.44 -5.85 -14.70
N ASN A 108 6.91 -6.92 -14.10
CA ASN A 108 7.71 -7.92 -13.39
C ASN A 108 8.61 -7.32 -12.28
N LEU A 109 8.10 -6.28 -11.59
CA LEU A 109 8.73 -5.59 -10.46
C LEU A 109 7.77 -5.50 -9.26
N THR A 110 6.87 -6.48 -9.17
CA THR A 110 5.94 -6.60 -8.05
C THR A 110 6.76 -6.63 -6.77
N ASN A 111 6.51 -5.72 -5.84
CA ASN A 111 7.19 -5.67 -4.53
C ASN A 111 8.68 -5.32 -4.61
N ALA A 112 9.08 -4.47 -5.55
CA ALA A 112 10.39 -3.83 -5.50
C ALA A 112 10.47 -2.91 -4.25
N ARG A 113 11.48 -3.09 -3.41
CA ARG A 113 11.65 -2.37 -2.13
C ARG A 113 12.88 -1.46 -2.15
N ALA A 114 14.02 -1.93 -1.66
CA ALA A 114 15.20 -1.10 -1.51
C ALA A 114 15.88 -0.88 -2.86
N ILE A 115 16.46 0.30 -3.05
CA ILE A 115 17.28 0.63 -4.22
C ILE A 115 18.56 1.35 -3.77
N VAL A 116 19.69 1.01 -4.39
CA VAL A 116 20.97 1.68 -4.21
C VAL A 116 21.67 1.88 -5.55
N LEU A 117 22.42 2.96 -5.67
CA LEU A 117 23.09 3.35 -6.91
C LEU A 117 24.61 3.26 -6.74
N ASN A 118 25.28 2.92 -7.82
CA ASN A 118 26.71 3.09 -8.00
C ASN A 118 26.98 3.96 -9.25
N PRO A 119 26.88 5.30 -9.13
CA PRO A 119 27.07 6.21 -10.27
C PRO A 119 28.49 6.25 -10.83
N ARG A 120 29.47 5.75 -10.06
CA ARG A 120 30.87 5.61 -10.49
C ARG A 120 30.98 4.53 -11.57
N ASP A 121 30.35 3.38 -11.34
CA ASP A 121 30.43 2.22 -12.24
C ASP A 121 29.20 2.09 -13.16
N GLY A 122 28.16 2.93 -12.95
CA GLY A 122 26.98 3.00 -13.79
C GLY A 122 25.93 1.91 -13.55
N TYR A 123 25.87 1.38 -12.32
CA TYR A 123 24.92 0.33 -11.94
C TYR A 123 23.88 0.82 -10.92
N MET A 124 22.68 0.25 -10.99
CA MET A 124 21.67 0.31 -9.93
C MET A 124 21.31 -1.09 -9.47
N TYR A 125 21.04 -1.25 -8.17
CA TYR A 125 20.66 -2.50 -7.54
C TYR A 125 19.37 -2.30 -6.76
N TRP A 126 18.45 -3.24 -6.84
CA TRP A 126 17.21 -3.19 -6.07
C TRP A 126 16.79 -4.57 -5.59
N SER A 127 16.03 -4.59 -4.49
CA SER A 127 15.49 -5.81 -3.94
C SER A 127 14.04 -6.02 -4.36
N VAL A 128 13.68 -7.28 -4.61
CA VAL A 128 12.32 -7.73 -4.92
C VAL A 128 11.97 -8.85 -3.95
N TRP A 129 10.84 -8.73 -3.26
CA TRP A 129 10.41 -9.71 -2.27
C TRP A 129 9.10 -10.39 -2.67
N HIS A 130 9.00 -11.70 -2.42
CA HIS A 130 7.77 -12.45 -2.68
C HIS A 130 7.08 -12.88 -1.38
N PHE A 131 5.75 -12.80 -1.38
CA PHE A 131 4.93 -13.38 -0.32
C PHE A 131 4.77 -14.88 -0.55
N THR A 132 5.21 -15.70 0.39
CA THR A 132 4.93 -17.13 0.41
C THR A 132 3.79 -17.41 1.37
N THR A 133 2.63 -17.82 0.86
CA THR A 133 1.56 -18.39 1.68
C THR A 133 2.03 -19.68 2.34
N TRP A 134 1.74 -19.86 3.63
CA TRP A 134 2.07 -21.09 4.36
C TRP A 134 1.48 -22.32 3.66
N GLY A 135 2.34 -23.27 3.29
CA GLY A 135 1.93 -24.58 2.74
C GLY A 135 1.90 -24.71 1.22
N GLN A 136 2.29 -23.69 0.45
CA GLN A 136 2.55 -23.84 -1.00
C GLN A 136 4.06 -23.93 -1.27
N GLU A 137 4.52 -25.07 -1.81
CA GLU A 137 5.85 -25.16 -2.40
C GLU A 137 5.95 -24.20 -3.59
N LEU A 138 7.03 -23.43 -3.61
CA LEU A 138 7.43 -22.55 -4.72
C LEU A 138 7.74 -23.39 -5.96
N THR A 139 6.71 -23.76 -6.72
CA THR A 139 6.85 -24.65 -7.89
C THR A 139 7.36 -23.93 -9.15
N SER A 140 7.65 -22.63 -9.09
CA SER A 140 8.21 -21.90 -10.23
C SER A 140 9.35 -20.97 -9.81
N ALA A 141 10.39 -20.90 -10.65
CA ALA A 141 11.48 -19.92 -10.53
C ALA A 141 11.01 -18.46 -10.61
N ALA A 142 9.72 -18.21 -10.90
CA ALA A 142 9.10 -16.89 -10.97
C ALA A 142 8.61 -16.37 -9.61
N SER A 143 8.89 -17.06 -8.51
CA SER A 143 8.42 -16.70 -7.16
C SER A 143 9.57 -16.64 -6.14
N GLN A 144 10.80 -16.39 -6.59
CA GLN A 144 11.96 -16.30 -5.71
C GLN A 144 12.33 -14.84 -5.46
N SER A 145 12.44 -14.47 -4.18
CA SER A 145 12.99 -13.16 -3.80
C SER A 145 14.41 -13.01 -4.34
N VAL A 146 14.68 -11.85 -4.91
CA VAL A 146 15.88 -11.62 -5.72
C VAL A 146 16.39 -10.20 -5.47
N ILE A 147 17.70 -10.05 -5.46
CA ILE A 147 18.33 -8.74 -5.68
C ILE A 147 18.69 -8.69 -7.14
N GLU A 148 18.17 -7.71 -7.86
CA GLU A 148 18.44 -7.49 -9.27
C GLU A 148 19.38 -6.30 -9.45
N HIS A 149 19.98 -6.23 -10.63
CA HIS A 149 20.76 -5.08 -11.04
C HIS A 149 20.52 -4.73 -12.52
N ALA A 150 20.82 -3.49 -12.87
CA ALA A 150 20.78 -2.97 -14.23
C ALA A 150 21.77 -1.83 -14.35
N TRP A 151 21.99 -1.36 -15.57
CA TRP A 151 22.61 -0.06 -15.78
C TRP A 151 21.66 1.05 -15.31
N MET A 152 22.18 2.23 -14.93
CA MET A 152 21.32 3.30 -14.42
C MET A 152 20.43 3.96 -15.49
N ASP A 153 20.55 3.54 -16.76
CA ASP A 153 19.61 3.86 -17.84
C ASP A 153 18.45 2.87 -17.97
N GLY A 154 18.42 1.82 -17.14
CA GLY A 154 17.43 0.74 -17.17
C GLY A 154 17.80 -0.42 -18.10
N SER A 155 18.89 -0.31 -18.88
CA SER A 155 19.32 -1.39 -19.76
C SER A 155 20.03 -2.51 -18.98
N HIS A 156 20.23 -3.66 -19.64
CA HIS A 156 21.00 -4.79 -19.09
C HIS A 156 20.50 -5.34 -17.74
N ARG A 157 19.19 -5.25 -17.49
CA ARG A 157 18.54 -5.84 -16.30
C ARG A 157 18.81 -7.34 -16.18
N LYS A 158 19.36 -7.77 -15.04
CA LYS A 158 19.69 -9.17 -14.72
C LYS A 158 19.50 -9.45 -13.22
N PRO A 159 19.20 -10.71 -12.84
CA PRO A 159 19.29 -11.12 -11.44
C PRO A 159 20.74 -11.08 -10.95
N PHE A 160 20.95 -10.64 -9.72
CA PHE A 160 22.28 -10.49 -9.11
C PHE A 160 22.49 -11.47 -7.95
N VAL A 161 21.59 -11.48 -6.95
CA VAL A 161 21.58 -12.47 -5.86
C VAL A 161 20.25 -13.21 -5.88
N THR A 162 20.29 -14.54 -5.96
CA THR A 162 19.10 -15.41 -6.13
C THR A 162 18.95 -16.48 -5.06
N THR A 163 19.88 -16.56 -4.11
CA THR A 163 19.93 -17.61 -3.09
C THR A 163 19.85 -17.01 -1.69
N GLU A 164 19.25 -17.76 -0.76
CA GLU A 164 19.11 -17.38 0.65
C GLU A 164 18.43 -16.02 0.88
N LEU A 165 17.46 -15.67 0.01
CA LEU A 165 16.67 -14.45 0.10
C LEU A 165 15.18 -14.78 0.27
N GLN A 166 14.53 -14.03 1.15
CA GLN A 166 13.08 -14.04 1.29
C GLN A 166 12.55 -12.61 1.45
N TRP A 167 12.99 -11.85 2.46
CA TRP A 167 12.59 -10.44 2.64
C TRP A 167 13.81 -9.51 2.66
N PRO A 168 14.47 -9.28 1.51
CA PRO A 168 15.57 -8.33 1.40
C PRO A 168 15.06 -6.89 1.58
N ASN A 169 15.08 -6.41 2.83
CA ASN A 169 14.44 -5.17 3.23
C ASN A 169 15.27 -3.93 2.87
N GLY A 170 16.58 -3.99 3.08
CA GLY A 170 17.49 -2.88 2.89
C GLY A 170 18.75 -3.28 2.14
N LEU A 171 19.33 -2.33 1.41
CA LEU A 171 20.58 -2.48 0.64
C LEU A 171 21.54 -1.32 0.96
N THR A 172 22.84 -1.59 0.94
CA THR A 172 23.91 -0.57 1.03
C THR A 172 25.18 -1.04 0.33
N ILE A 173 26.00 -0.10 -0.16
CA ILE A 173 27.25 -0.41 -0.86
C ILE A 173 28.45 0.09 -0.05
N ASP A 174 29.47 -0.75 0.06
CA ASP A 174 30.83 -0.32 0.38
C ASP A 174 31.57 -0.01 -0.92
N PHE A 175 31.69 1.28 -1.26
CA PHE A 175 32.35 1.71 -2.49
C PHE A 175 33.87 1.48 -2.49
N LYS A 176 34.48 1.32 -1.31
CA LYS A 176 35.94 1.17 -1.19
C LYS A 176 36.37 -0.27 -1.44
N GLU A 177 35.70 -1.22 -0.80
CA GLU A 177 36.01 -2.65 -0.93
C GLU A 177 35.16 -3.34 -2.01
N GLY A 178 34.14 -2.66 -2.54
CA GLY A 178 33.30 -3.15 -3.63
C GLY A 178 32.36 -4.27 -3.20
N PHE A 179 31.66 -4.10 -2.06
CA PHE A 179 30.66 -5.04 -1.56
C PHE A 179 29.26 -4.42 -1.57
N LEU A 180 28.27 -5.21 -1.99
CA LEU A 180 26.86 -4.96 -1.74
C LEU A 180 26.45 -5.73 -0.47
N TYR A 181 25.83 -5.04 0.47
CA TYR A 181 25.26 -5.61 1.69
C TYR A 181 23.74 -5.55 1.64
N TRP A 182 23.08 -6.55 2.21
CA TRP A 182 21.63 -6.57 2.40
C TRP A 182 21.27 -7.08 3.78
N CYS A 183 20.06 -6.72 4.24
CA CYS A 183 19.44 -7.37 5.38
C CYS A 183 18.17 -8.11 4.96
N ASP A 184 18.00 -9.33 5.48
CA ASP A 184 16.84 -10.17 5.27
C ASP A 184 16.00 -10.27 6.56
N GLY A 185 14.80 -9.71 6.52
CA GLY A 185 13.87 -9.65 7.65
C GLY A 185 13.25 -10.99 8.03
N TYR A 186 13.17 -11.95 7.10
CA TYR A 186 12.61 -13.28 7.34
C TYR A 186 13.65 -14.22 7.92
N HIS A 187 14.83 -14.26 7.30
CA HIS A 187 15.94 -15.10 7.73
C HIS A 187 16.68 -14.55 8.96
N ASN A 188 16.38 -13.32 9.38
CA ASN A 188 17.11 -12.59 10.42
C ASN A 188 18.62 -12.67 10.15
N ALA A 189 19.02 -12.21 8.97
CA ALA A 189 20.39 -12.31 8.48
C ALA A 189 20.83 -11.02 7.77
N ILE A 190 22.13 -10.72 7.86
CA ILE A 190 22.79 -9.71 7.04
C ILE A 190 23.81 -10.43 6.17
N GLY A 191 23.69 -10.28 4.86
CA GLY A 191 24.60 -10.87 3.89
C GLY A 191 25.38 -9.82 3.12
N ARG A 192 26.45 -10.27 2.45
CA ARG A 192 27.21 -9.46 1.51
C ARG A 192 27.68 -10.27 0.31
N VAL A 193 27.93 -9.57 -0.79
CA VAL A 193 28.48 -10.12 -2.02
C VAL A 193 29.36 -9.05 -2.66
N LYS A 194 30.43 -9.43 -3.35
CA LYS A 194 31.21 -8.46 -4.13
C LYS A 194 30.37 -7.95 -5.30
N LEU A 195 30.64 -6.72 -5.74
CA LEU A 195 29.95 -6.11 -6.89
C LEU A 195 30.20 -6.87 -8.21
N ASP A 196 31.26 -7.69 -8.28
CA ASP A 196 31.51 -8.63 -9.39
C ASP A 196 30.66 -9.91 -9.35
N GLY A 197 29.83 -10.09 -8.31
CA GLY A 197 28.97 -11.25 -8.09
C GLY A 197 29.64 -12.42 -7.36
N THR A 198 30.90 -12.29 -6.95
CA THR A 198 31.63 -13.35 -6.25
C THR A 198 31.63 -13.18 -4.73
N GLY A 199 31.99 -14.24 -4.00
CA GLY A 199 32.20 -14.16 -2.55
C GLY A 199 30.94 -13.81 -1.76
N GLN A 200 29.78 -14.36 -2.15
CA GLN A 200 28.56 -14.26 -1.37
C GLN A 200 28.76 -14.93 0.00
N GLU A 201 28.48 -14.21 1.08
CA GLU A 201 28.58 -14.73 2.43
C GLU A 201 27.59 -14.06 3.39
N VAL A 202 27.31 -14.75 4.50
CA VAL A 202 26.48 -14.22 5.59
C VAL A 202 27.39 -13.60 6.65
N VAL A 203 27.18 -12.31 6.93
CA VAL A 203 27.98 -11.52 7.88
C VAL A 203 27.45 -11.69 9.30
N LEU A 204 26.13 -11.64 9.48
CA LEU A 204 25.46 -11.83 10.77
C LEU A 204 24.20 -12.67 10.58
N LYS A 205 23.85 -13.51 11.56
CA LYS A 205 22.64 -14.35 11.53
C LYS A 205 22.13 -14.68 12.93
N GLY A 206 20.82 -14.89 13.04
CA GLY A 206 20.20 -15.53 14.19
C GLY A 206 19.78 -14.54 15.28
N VAL A 207 19.94 -14.93 16.55
CA VAL A 207 19.34 -14.27 17.73
C VAL A 207 19.76 -12.81 17.95
N LEU A 208 20.83 -12.37 17.31
CA LEU A 208 21.32 -10.99 17.35
C LEU A 208 20.46 -10.03 16.50
N LEU A 209 19.67 -10.59 15.57
CA LEU A 209 18.85 -9.86 14.61
C LEU A 209 17.37 -10.16 14.86
N SER A 210 16.57 -9.12 15.04
CA SER A 210 15.11 -9.22 15.15
C SER A 210 14.45 -8.39 14.05
N HIS A 211 14.13 -9.04 12.93
CA HIS A 211 13.49 -8.44 11.76
C HIS A 211 14.21 -7.17 11.27
N PRO A 212 15.48 -7.28 10.80
CA PRO A 212 16.22 -6.13 10.32
C PRO A 212 15.55 -5.50 9.10
N TYR A 213 15.57 -4.16 9.00
CA TYR A 213 14.85 -3.43 7.96
C TYR A 213 15.73 -2.43 7.22
N GLY A 214 16.15 -1.34 7.87
CA GLY A 214 17.10 -0.38 7.31
C GLY A 214 18.54 -0.88 7.51
N ILE A 215 19.43 -0.64 6.55
CA ILE A 215 20.85 -0.99 6.64
C ILE A 215 21.72 0.10 6.01
N ALA A 216 22.86 0.40 6.62
CA ALA A 216 23.88 1.28 6.07
C ALA A 216 25.28 0.82 6.43
N TYR A 217 26.24 1.09 5.54
CA TYR A 217 27.66 0.83 5.77
C TYR A 217 28.43 2.15 5.92
N HIS A 218 29.31 2.22 6.91
CA HIS A 218 30.23 3.35 7.06
C HIS A 218 31.48 2.96 7.85
N GLU A 219 32.66 3.25 7.30
CA GLU A 219 33.98 3.10 7.96
C GLU A 219 34.21 1.73 8.64
N GLY A 220 33.83 0.63 7.99
CA GLY A 220 34.02 -0.72 8.51
C GLY A 220 32.95 -1.16 9.52
N PHE A 221 31.92 -0.35 9.74
CA PHE A 221 30.74 -0.70 10.53
C PHE A 221 29.51 -0.92 9.64
N ILE A 222 28.70 -1.89 10.03
CA ILE A 222 27.35 -2.09 9.51
C ILE A 222 26.36 -1.60 10.56
N TYR A 223 25.45 -0.73 10.14
CA TYR A 223 24.36 -0.17 10.93
C TYR A 223 23.06 -0.77 10.44
N TRP A 224 22.14 -1.11 11.34
CA TRP A 224 20.80 -1.53 10.96
C TRP A 224 19.74 -1.07 11.96
N SER A 225 18.51 -0.98 11.47
CA SER A 225 17.32 -0.84 12.30
C SER A 225 16.59 -2.18 12.44
N GLU A 226 16.05 -2.43 13.62
CA GLU A 226 15.15 -3.54 13.89
C GLU A 226 13.70 -3.06 13.85
N PHE A 227 12.89 -3.66 12.98
CA PHE A 227 11.52 -3.21 12.76
C PHE A 227 10.68 -3.30 14.03
N GLN A 228 10.69 -4.45 14.71
CA GLN A 228 9.78 -4.70 15.84
C GLN A 228 10.16 -3.93 17.11
N SER A 229 11.45 -3.82 17.41
CA SER A 229 11.95 -3.17 18.63
C SER A 229 12.20 -1.68 18.46
N GLY A 230 12.38 -1.19 17.22
CA GLY A 230 12.84 0.17 16.95
C GLY A 230 14.28 0.40 17.40
N ALA A 231 15.06 -0.66 17.64
CA ALA A 231 16.46 -0.54 18.01
C ALA A 231 17.31 -0.20 16.78
N ILE A 232 18.24 0.75 16.94
CA ILE A 232 19.33 1.04 16.00
C ILE A 232 20.60 0.42 16.58
N LYS A 233 21.20 -0.50 15.82
CA LYS A 233 22.41 -1.22 16.24
C LYS A 233 23.51 -1.05 15.20
N ARG A 234 24.76 -1.26 15.64
CA ARG A 234 25.91 -1.35 14.75
C ARG A 234 26.82 -2.51 15.13
N VAL A 235 27.59 -3.01 14.17
CA VAL A 235 28.66 -3.98 14.42
C VAL A 235 29.88 -3.58 13.60
N LYS A 236 31.07 -3.76 14.18
CA LYS A 236 32.32 -3.66 13.43
C LYS A 236 32.52 -4.94 12.63
N LEU A 237 32.86 -4.84 11.34
CA LEU A 237 33.17 -6.02 10.53
C LEU A 237 34.30 -6.84 11.17
N GLY A 238 34.04 -8.13 11.38
CA GLY A 238 34.95 -9.06 12.08
C GLY A 238 34.75 -9.16 13.59
N SER A 239 33.84 -8.37 14.17
CA SER A 239 33.35 -8.55 15.54
C SER A 239 32.04 -9.35 15.55
N GLU A 240 31.79 -10.12 16.60
CA GLU A 240 30.51 -10.83 16.82
C GLU A 240 29.59 -10.11 17.81
N GLU A 241 30.05 -9.02 18.43
CA GLU A 241 29.31 -8.29 19.46
C GLU A 241 28.72 -7.00 18.89
N PRO A 242 27.39 -6.93 18.68
CA PRO A 242 26.73 -5.72 18.21
C PRO A 242 26.49 -4.71 19.35
N GLU A 243 26.68 -3.43 19.04
CA GLU A 243 26.43 -2.30 19.93
C GLU A 243 25.06 -1.69 19.63
N GLN A 244 24.23 -1.45 20.65
CA GLN A 244 22.98 -0.71 20.50
C GLN A 244 23.25 0.78 20.65
N LEU A 245 22.88 1.56 19.63
CA LEU A 245 23.07 3.01 19.61
C LEU A 245 21.90 3.74 20.23
N LYS A 246 20.68 3.35 19.82
CA LYS A 246 19.45 4.02 20.24
C LYS A 246 18.27 3.08 20.10
N GLU A 247 17.19 3.40 20.81
CA GLU A 247 15.88 2.78 20.63
C GLU A 247 14.87 3.90 20.39
N GLU A 248 14.03 3.72 19.38
CA GLU A 248 13.08 4.72 18.91
C GLU A 248 11.69 4.11 18.76
N SER A 249 10.66 4.93 18.93
CA SER A 249 9.27 4.53 18.78
C SER A 249 8.48 5.63 18.05
N PRO A 250 7.63 5.31 17.06
CA PRO A 250 7.31 3.99 16.49
C PRO A 250 8.27 3.55 15.36
N TYR A 251 7.99 2.40 14.72
CA TYR A 251 8.74 1.72 13.64
C TYR A 251 9.73 2.57 12.82
N ILE A 252 10.96 2.06 12.65
CA ILE A 252 11.99 2.70 11.81
C ILE A 252 12.02 2.04 10.42
N PHE A 253 11.60 2.79 9.40
CA PHE A 253 11.49 2.30 8.03
C PHE A 253 12.79 2.37 7.23
N ASP A 254 13.64 3.38 7.42
CA ASP A 254 14.90 3.50 6.67
C ASP A 254 15.97 4.16 7.52
N LEU A 255 17.23 3.87 7.19
CA LEU A 255 18.42 4.37 7.86
C LEU A 255 19.53 4.59 6.84
N LYS A 256 20.09 5.81 6.82
CA LYS A 256 21.27 6.17 6.02
C LYS A 256 22.31 6.83 6.91
N VAL A 257 23.58 6.57 6.64
CA VAL A 257 24.69 7.27 7.30
C VAL A 257 25.10 8.45 6.43
N PHE A 258 24.93 9.65 6.95
CA PHE A 258 25.41 10.89 6.32
C PHE A 258 26.86 11.16 6.72
N SER A 259 27.71 11.47 5.75
CA SER A 259 29.07 11.95 6.00
C SER A 259 29.46 12.99 4.96
N ASN A 260 30.18 14.04 5.37
CA ASN A 260 30.74 15.00 4.41
C ASN A 260 31.81 14.37 3.48
N SER A 261 32.31 13.18 3.83
CA SER A 261 33.23 12.40 3.00
C SER A 261 32.55 11.45 2.02
N SER A 262 31.24 11.20 2.15
CA SER A 262 30.51 10.40 1.17
C SER A 262 30.20 11.22 -0.09
N GLN A 263 29.91 10.55 -1.20
CA GLN A 263 29.46 11.19 -2.45
C GLN A 263 30.45 12.21 -3.07
N GLN A 264 31.76 12.08 -2.82
CA GLN A 264 32.77 13.04 -3.29
C GLN A 264 33.27 12.80 -4.73
N ASP A 265 33.01 11.62 -5.28
CA ASP A 265 33.45 11.28 -6.64
C ASP A 265 32.64 12.00 -7.72
N GLY A 266 33.16 11.99 -8.95
CA GLY A 266 32.48 12.53 -10.12
C GLY A 266 32.69 11.66 -11.35
N ASN A 267 31.80 11.81 -12.32
CA ASN A 267 31.86 11.17 -13.63
C ASN A 267 31.67 12.22 -14.75
N ASP A 268 31.52 11.76 -16.00
CA ASP A 268 31.36 12.64 -17.16
C ASP A 268 30.03 13.44 -17.18
N CYS A 269 29.03 13.04 -16.40
CA CYS A 269 27.85 13.88 -16.15
C CYS A 269 28.20 15.06 -15.23
N THR A 270 29.09 14.86 -14.25
CA THR A 270 29.50 15.91 -13.31
C THR A 270 30.45 16.94 -13.94
N SER A 271 31.36 16.49 -14.82
CA SER A 271 32.36 17.36 -15.46
C SER A 271 31.77 18.33 -16.49
N GLY A 272 30.52 18.11 -16.90
CA GLY A 272 29.84 18.90 -17.93
C GLY A 272 30.34 18.63 -19.35
N VAL A 273 31.15 17.58 -19.55
CA VAL A 273 31.58 17.10 -20.87
C VAL A 273 30.38 16.57 -21.66
N LEU A 274 29.49 15.83 -21.00
CA LEU A 274 28.21 15.43 -21.55
C LEU A 274 27.09 16.35 -21.03
N LYS A 275 26.63 17.28 -21.88
CA LYS A 275 25.45 18.11 -21.61
C LYS A 275 24.22 17.50 -22.27
N CYS A 276 23.42 16.80 -21.48
CA CYS A 276 22.12 16.26 -21.88
C CYS A 276 21.02 17.32 -21.71
N MET A 277 20.01 17.28 -22.57
CA MET A 277 18.86 18.19 -22.47
C MET A 277 17.95 17.89 -21.28
N ASP A 278 17.71 16.61 -21.00
CA ASP A 278 16.76 16.15 -19.97
C ASP A 278 17.48 15.42 -18.83
N LEU A 279 18.06 14.25 -19.10
CA LEU A 279 18.69 13.40 -18.09
C LEU A 279 20.08 12.92 -18.54
N CYS A 280 21.03 12.85 -17.60
CA CYS A 280 22.34 12.21 -17.81
C CYS A 280 22.42 10.95 -16.94
N LEU A 281 22.41 9.77 -17.57
CA LEU A 281 22.28 8.48 -16.89
C LEU A 281 23.62 7.74 -17.00
N ALA A 282 24.23 7.37 -15.87
CA ALA A 282 25.51 6.67 -15.87
C ALA A 282 25.37 5.21 -16.34
N THR A 283 26.30 4.75 -17.18
CA THR A 283 26.41 3.34 -17.57
C THR A 283 27.87 2.90 -17.50
N PRO A 284 28.16 1.59 -17.45
CA PRO A 284 29.53 1.08 -17.44
C PRO A 284 30.34 1.44 -18.69
N GLU A 285 29.67 1.75 -19.80
CA GLU A 285 30.30 2.17 -21.06
C GLU A 285 30.49 3.69 -21.14
N GLY A 286 30.04 4.43 -20.13
CA GLY A 286 30.01 5.90 -20.10
C GLY A 286 28.57 6.43 -20.00
N PRO A 287 28.37 7.68 -19.58
CA PRO A 287 27.04 8.20 -19.41
C PRO A 287 26.32 8.41 -20.74
N VAL A 288 25.00 8.22 -20.73
CA VAL A 288 24.10 8.39 -21.87
C VAL A 288 23.02 9.42 -21.56
N CYS A 289 22.55 10.13 -22.58
CA CYS A 289 21.44 11.05 -22.41
C CYS A 289 20.10 10.30 -22.46
N GLY A 290 19.27 10.52 -21.46
CA GLY A 290 17.88 10.04 -21.40
C GLY A 290 16.90 11.18 -21.64
N CYS A 291 15.82 10.91 -22.35
CA CYS A 291 14.70 11.85 -22.53
C CYS A 291 13.58 11.56 -21.54
N ALA A 292 12.90 12.63 -21.11
CA ALA A 292 11.72 12.51 -20.25
C ALA A 292 10.58 11.77 -20.95
N THR A 293 9.63 11.24 -20.16
CA THR A 293 8.39 10.64 -20.64
C THR A 293 7.69 11.58 -21.62
N GLY A 294 7.28 11.06 -22.77
CA GLY A 294 6.69 11.84 -23.86
C GLY A 294 7.68 12.49 -24.83
N SER A 295 8.98 12.31 -24.62
CA SER A 295 10.03 12.73 -25.55
C SER A 295 10.88 11.54 -26.00
N GLN A 296 11.48 11.68 -27.18
CA GLN A 296 12.42 10.71 -27.73
C GLN A 296 13.75 11.40 -28.10
N PRO A 297 14.88 10.66 -28.15
CA PRO A 297 16.15 11.23 -28.57
C PRO A 297 16.06 11.80 -29.99
N ASP A 298 16.72 12.95 -30.21
CA ASP A 298 16.84 13.51 -31.56
C ASP A 298 17.68 12.58 -32.46
N PRO A 299 17.24 12.28 -33.70
CA PRO A 299 17.94 11.34 -34.57
C PRO A 299 19.35 11.78 -35.01
N ILE A 300 19.65 13.08 -34.95
CA ILE A 300 20.92 13.67 -35.40
C ILE A 300 21.83 13.94 -34.20
N ASN A 301 21.26 14.45 -33.10
CA ASN A 301 22.00 14.77 -31.88
C ASN A 301 21.39 14.03 -30.68
N PRO A 302 21.93 12.88 -30.25
CA PRO A 302 21.37 12.08 -29.16
C PRO A 302 21.41 12.77 -27.79
N LYS A 303 22.00 13.97 -27.69
CA LYS A 303 21.98 14.81 -26.49
C LYS A 303 20.69 15.64 -26.34
N LEU A 304 19.94 15.80 -27.43
CA LEU A 304 18.69 16.55 -27.50
C LEU A 304 17.49 15.62 -27.47
N CYS A 305 16.37 16.14 -26.98
CA CYS A 305 15.12 15.43 -26.88
C CYS A 305 14.03 16.17 -27.65
N VAL A 306 13.28 15.43 -28.46
CA VAL A 306 12.17 15.94 -29.25
C VAL A 306 10.85 15.40 -28.68
N HIS A 307 9.90 16.31 -28.46
CA HIS A 307 8.58 15.96 -27.93
C HIS A 307 7.78 15.18 -28.98
N ILE A 308 7.09 14.13 -28.54
CA ILE A 308 6.21 13.33 -29.40
C ILE A 308 4.86 14.06 -29.49
N ALA A 309 4.52 14.58 -30.68
CA ALA A 309 3.41 15.52 -30.87
C ALA A 309 2.03 15.02 -30.38
N ASN A 310 1.79 13.70 -30.43
CA ASN A 310 0.55 13.06 -29.98
C ASN A 310 0.83 12.04 -28.87
N PHE A 311 1.73 12.38 -27.94
CA PHE A 311 2.00 11.50 -26.81
C PHE A 311 0.78 11.40 -25.91
N THR A 312 0.33 10.17 -25.70
CA THR A 312 -0.61 9.80 -24.66
C THR A 312 0.15 8.90 -23.71
N GLU A 313 0.11 9.22 -22.42
CA GLU A 313 0.73 8.34 -21.43
C GLU A 313 0.02 6.99 -21.49
N PRO A 314 0.77 5.89 -21.69
CA PRO A 314 0.18 4.57 -21.71
C PRO A 314 -0.44 4.29 -20.35
N SER A 315 -1.68 3.81 -20.37
CA SER A 315 -2.34 3.31 -19.16
C SER A 315 -1.53 2.14 -18.60
N LEU A 316 -1.22 2.20 -17.31
CA LEU A 316 -0.59 1.09 -16.58
C LEU A 316 -1.62 0.06 -16.11
N CYS A 317 -2.91 0.41 -16.20
CA CYS A 317 -4.03 -0.41 -15.81
C CYS A 317 -4.57 -1.25 -16.97
N ASN A 318 -5.18 -2.39 -16.64
CA ASN A 318 -5.78 -3.32 -17.60
C ASN A 318 -7.08 -2.76 -18.22
N GLU A 319 -7.54 -3.39 -19.31
CA GLU A 319 -8.86 -3.10 -19.89
C GLU A 319 -9.98 -3.35 -18.84
N GLY A 320 -10.73 -2.29 -18.52
CA GLY A 320 -11.78 -2.32 -17.50
C GLY A 320 -11.41 -1.68 -16.15
N GLN A 321 -10.15 -1.26 -15.99
CA GLN A 321 -9.69 -0.49 -14.83
C GLN A 321 -9.62 1.00 -15.14
N PHE A 322 -9.76 1.82 -14.09
CA PHE A 322 -9.54 3.27 -14.09
C PHE A 322 -8.21 3.57 -13.41
N GLN A 323 -7.44 4.49 -14.00
CA GLN A 323 -6.15 4.92 -13.47
C GLN A 323 -6.31 6.24 -12.75
N CYS A 324 -6.03 6.24 -11.44
CA CYS A 324 -6.08 7.41 -10.58
C CYS A 324 -5.04 8.46 -11.02
N LYS A 325 -5.38 9.75 -10.89
CA LYS A 325 -4.64 10.84 -11.55
C LYS A 325 -3.32 11.18 -10.84
N LYS A 326 -3.30 11.19 -9.50
CA LYS A 326 -2.11 11.57 -8.72
C LYS A 326 -1.22 10.40 -8.38
N ASN A 327 -1.77 9.22 -8.15
CA ASN A 327 -0.97 8.07 -7.70
C ASN A 327 -0.86 6.93 -8.73
N LEU A 328 -1.56 7.01 -9.88
CA LEU A 328 -1.60 5.95 -10.91
C LEU A 328 -2.09 4.60 -10.39
N HIS A 329 -2.77 4.57 -9.24
CA HIS A 329 -3.41 3.36 -8.74
C HIS A 329 -4.49 2.90 -9.72
N CYS A 330 -4.64 1.59 -9.86
CA CYS A 330 -5.60 0.98 -10.78
C CYS A 330 -6.77 0.41 -10.00
N ILE A 331 -7.91 1.10 -10.08
CA ILE A 331 -9.17 0.62 -9.50
C ILE A 331 -10.07 0.04 -10.60
N ASP A 332 -11.04 -0.79 -10.24
CA ASP A 332 -12.05 -1.25 -11.20
C ASP A 332 -12.93 -0.06 -11.62
N LYS A 333 -13.31 0.06 -12.90
CA LYS A 333 -14.21 1.14 -13.38
C LYS A 333 -15.60 1.14 -12.72
N ARG A 334 -15.92 0.13 -11.90
CA ARG A 334 -17.13 0.13 -11.06
C ARG A 334 -17.01 1.05 -9.84
N TYR A 335 -15.78 1.27 -9.37
CA TYR A 335 -15.43 2.16 -8.26
C TYR A 335 -15.16 3.59 -8.75
N THR A 336 -15.92 4.05 -9.74
CA THR A 336 -15.78 5.42 -10.24
C THR A 336 -17.14 6.07 -10.16
N CYS A 337 -17.20 7.24 -9.53
CA CYS A 337 -18.42 7.97 -9.26
C CYS A 337 -19.41 7.18 -8.38
N ASP A 338 -18.91 6.39 -7.43
CA ASP A 338 -19.73 5.59 -6.50
C ASP A 338 -19.79 6.19 -5.08
N GLY A 339 -19.19 7.37 -4.88
CA GLY A 339 -19.21 8.11 -3.62
C GLY A 339 -18.08 7.75 -2.65
N ASP A 340 -17.30 6.70 -2.93
CA ASP A 340 -16.15 6.29 -2.15
C ASP A 340 -14.84 6.76 -2.80
N ASN A 341 -13.85 7.16 -2.00
CA ASN A 341 -12.53 7.57 -2.50
C ASN A 341 -11.58 6.37 -2.53
N ASP A 342 -11.82 5.46 -3.47
CA ASP A 342 -10.99 4.28 -3.73
C ASP A 342 -9.60 4.64 -4.26
N CYS A 343 -9.51 5.72 -5.04
CA CYS A 343 -8.23 6.22 -5.52
C CYS A 343 -7.34 6.81 -4.41
N MET A 344 -7.87 7.10 -3.21
CA MET A 344 -7.22 7.86 -2.13
C MET A 344 -6.74 9.28 -2.51
N ASP A 345 -6.96 9.70 -3.76
CA ASP A 345 -6.60 11.01 -4.30
C ASP A 345 -7.81 11.80 -4.84
N ALA A 346 -9.01 11.22 -4.71
CA ALA A 346 -10.33 11.69 -5.16
C ALA A 346 -10.49 11.87 -6.68
N SER A 347 -9.64 11.20 -7.49
CA SER A 347 -9.73 11.28 -8.95
C SER A 347 -10.88 10.47 -9.55
N ASP A 348 -11.29 9.42 -8.85
CA ASP A 348 -12.44 8.56 -9.13
C ASP A 348 -13.78 9.25 -8.90
N GLU A 349 -13.82 10.19 -7.97
CA GLU A 349 -15.01 10.98 -7.61
C GLU A 349 -14.95 12.44 -8.14
N ASP A 350 -14.09 12.72 -9.12
CA ASP A 350 -13.86 14.08 -9.64
C ASP A 350 -15.04 14.56 -10.48
N ALA A 351 -15.90 15.39 -9.86
CA ALA A 351 -17.04 16.06 -10.49
C ALA A 351 -16.70 17.46 -11.06
N SER A 352 -15.42 17.85 -11.12
CA SER A 352 -15.01 19.11 -11.74
C SER A 352 -15.23 19.09 -13.27
N PRO A 353 -15.24 20.25 -13.96
CA PRO A 353 -15.25 20.29 -15.42
C PRO A 353 -14.02 19.55 -15.97
N ASP A 354 -14.21 18.65 -16.95
CA ASP A 354 -13.23 17.66 -17.43
C ASP A 354 -12.92 16.49 -16.45
N GLY A 355 -13.63 16.39 -15.33
CA GLY A 355 -13.56 15.30 -14.36
C GLY A 355 -14.31 14.03 -14.83
N ILE A 356 -13.95 12.87 -14.28
CA ILE A 356 -14.54 11.59 -14.70
C ILE A 356 -16.04 11.51 -14.40
N CYS A 357 -16.51 12.24 -13.38
CA CYS A 357 -17.91 12.27 -12.95
C CYS A 357 -18.72 13.45 -13.50
N GLU A 358 -18.16 14.27 -14.40
CA GLU A 358 -18.87 15.43 -14.97
C GLU A 358 -20.17 15.02 -15.68
N HIS A 359 -20.12 13.90 -16.41
CA HIS A 359 -21.24 13.37 -17.19
C HIS A 359 -21.76 12.02 -16.65
N ALA A 360 -21.31 11.60 -15.47
CA ALA A 360 -21.74 10.34 -14.88
C ALA A 360 -23.23 10.42 -14.51
N GLN A 361 -24.04 9.64 -15.22
CA GLN A 361 -25.39 9.29 -14.79
C GLN A 361 -25.25 8.05 -13.91
N CYS A 362 -25.85 8.05 -12.71
CA CYS A 362 -25.80 6.91 -11.79
C CYS A 362 -26.08 5.60 -12.53
N LYS A 363 -25.24 4.60 -12.30
CA LYS A 363 -25.22 3.38 -13.10
C LYS A 363 -26.39 2.47 -12.72
N GLY A 364 -27.25 2.14 -13.69
CA GLY A 364 -28.38 1.24 -13.47
C GLY A 364 -29.51 1.89 -12.68
N ASP A 365 -30.01 1.20 -11.65
CA ASP A 365 -31.15 1.65 -10.84
C ASP A 365 -30.75 2.57 -9.67
N MET A 366 -29.46 2.88 -9.48
CA MET A 366 -28.93 3.70 -8.38
C MET A 366 -29.59 5.10 -8.29
N PHE A 367 -29.90 5.53 -7.07
CA PHE A 367 -30.56 6.81 -6.80
C PHE A 367 -29.54 7.96 -6.79
N ARG A 368 -29.88 9.05 -7.48
CA ARG A 368 -29.00 10.21 -7.63
C ARG A 368 -29.35 11.29 -6.60
N CYS A 369 -28.44 11.51 -5.66
CA CYS A 369 -28.47 12.67 -4.78
C CYS A 369 -28.23 13.97 -5.56
N GLY A 370 -28.72 15.09 -5.02
CA GLY A 370 -28.67 16.41 -5.65
C GLY A 370 -27.25 17.00 -5.81
N ASN A 371 -26.24 16.38 -5.21
CA ASN A 371 -24.81 16.67 -5.36
C ASN A 371 -24.11 15.72 -6.36
N ASN A 372 -24.84 14.94 -7.15
CA ASN A 372 -24.34 13.88 -8.05
C ASN A 372 -23.75 12.64 -7.36
N GLN A 373 -23.89 12.51 -6.03
CA GLN A 373 -23.62 11.24 -5.33
C GLN A 373 -24.67 10.20 -5.73
N CYS A 374 -24.25 8.96 -5.93
CA CYS A 374 -25.14 7.85 -6.26
C CYS A 374 -25.22 6.91 -5.05
N ILE A 375 -26.43 6.63 -4.57
CA ILE A 375 -26.66 5.67 -3.49
C ILE A 375 -27.45 4.47 -4.03
N ASP A 376 -27.36 3.34 -3.34
CA ASP A 376 -28.13 2.16 -3.71
C ASP A 376 -29.63 2.41 -3.44
N PRO A 377 -30.57 1.94 -4.28
CA PRO A 377 -32.00 2.21 -4.12
C PRO A 377 -32.59 1.72 -2.79
N HIS A 378 -31.94 0.80 -2.10
CA HIS A 378 -32.38 0.32 -0.78
C HIS A 378 -32.13 1.34 0.34
N TRP A 379 -31.33 2.39 0.08
CA TRP A 379 -30.93 3.47 1.00
C TRP A 379 -31.78 4.74 0.76
N VAL A 380 -32.93 4.58 0.11
CA VAL A 380 -33.87 5.68 -0.18
C VAL A 380 -35.11 5.46 0.65
N CYS A 381 -35.47 6.42 1.49
CA CYS A 381 -36.60 6.33 2.42
C CYS A 381 -36.46 5.18 3.43
N ASP A 382 -35.24 4.87 3.86
CA ASP A 382 -34.95 3.86 4.89
C ASP A 382 -34.84 4.46 6.30
N GLY A 383 -34.90 5.80 6.40
CA GLY A 383 -34.90 6.55 7.64
C GLY A 383 -33.52 7.05 8.08
N ASP A 384 -32.47 6.72 7.34
CA ASP A 384 -31.12 7.24 7.53
C ASP A 384 -30.78 8.32 6.47
N GLN A 385 -29.88 9.26 6.81
CA GLN A 385 -29.47 10.32 5.88
C GLN A 385 -28.17 9.93 5.16
N ASP A 386 -28.31 9.35 3.97
CA ASP A 386 -27.22 8.84 3.15
C ASP A 386 -26.84 9.80 2.03
N CYS A 387 -27.80 10.58 1.52
CA CYS A 387 -27.48 11.77 0.75
C CYS A 387 -26.97 12.89 1.67
N ALA A 388 -25.88 13.56 1.27
CA ALA A 388 -25.31 14.69 2.01
C ALA A 388 -26.29 15.86 2.26
N ASN A 389 -27.40 15.93 1.52
CA ASN A 389 -28.47 16.91 1.67
C ASN A 389 -29.82 16.31 2.09
N GLY A 390 -29.87 15.03 2.46
CA GLY A 390 -31.07 14.32 2.92
C GLY A 390 -32.17 14.20 1.84
N LEU A 391 -31.80 14.22 0.56
CA LEU A 391 -32.76 14.13 -0.54
C LEU A 391 -33.41 12.76 -0.68
N ASP A 392 -32.65 11.72 -0.35
CA ASP A 392 -33.11 10.34 -0.14
C ASP A 392 -34.27 10.24 0.86
N GLU A 393 -34.29 11.10 1.88
CA GLU A 393 -35.33 11.17 2.91
C GLU A 393 -36.31 12.34 2.71
N SER A 394 -36.30 12.96 1.53
CA SER A 394 -37.16 14.12 1.28
C SER A 394 -38.62 13.71 1.08
N GLU A 395 -39.52 14.53 1.61
CA GLU A 395 -40.96 14.33 1.53
C GLU A 395 -41.41 14.14 0.07
N GLU A 396 -40.84 14.89 -0.88
CA GLU A 396 -41.13 14.75 -2.33
C GLU A 396 -40.70 13.41 -2.95
N GLN A 397 -39.61 12.79 -2.47
CA GLN A 397 -39.11 11.51 -3.00
C GLN A 397 -39.83 10.32 -2.36
N CYS A 398 -40.15 10.40 -1.07
CA CYS A 398 -40.89 9.36 -0.36
C CYS A 398 -42.42 9.42 -0.57
N LEU A 399 -42.91 10.34 -1.42
CA LEU A 399 -44.34 10.50 -1.74
C LEU A 399 -44.85 9.55 -2.85
N VAL A 400 -43.99 8.76 -3.50
CA VAL A 400 -44.35 7.86 -4.62
C VAL A 400 -44.26 6.38 -4.18
N PRO A 401 -45.29 5.54 -4.44
CA PRO A 401 -45.49 4.27 -3.74
C PRO A 401 -44.53 3.17 -4.22
N HIS A 402 -43.69 2.66 -3.31
CA HIS A 402 -42.73 1.58 -3.57
C HIS A 402 -42.84 0.40 -2.60
N CYS A 403 -44.04 0.04 -2.12
CA CYS A 403 -44.21 -1.38 -1.81
C CYS A 403 -44.41 -2.10 -3.16
N PRO A 404 -43.48 -2.98 -3.59
CA PRO A 404 -43.70 -3.79 -4.78
C PRO A 404 -44.99 -4.60 -4.58
N ALA A 405 -45.69 -4.91 -5.68
CA ALA A 405 -47.06 -5.44 -5.64
C ALA A 405 -47.23 -6.77 -4.87
N ASP A 406 -46.12 -7.41 -4.50
CA ASP A 406 -45.98 -8.63 -3.72
C ASP A 406 -45.76 -8.41 -2.21
N LYS A 407 -45.75 -7.15 -1.74
CA LYS A 407 -45.61 -6.80 -0.32
C LYS A 407 -46.84 -6.05 0.23
N PHE A 408 -47.17 -6.34 1.48
CA PHE A 408 -48.21 -5.65 2.25
C PHE A 408 -47.64 -4.41 2.92
N ARG A 409 -48.39 -3.30 2.89
CA ARG A 409 -47.98 -2.03 3.50
C ARG A 409 -48.68 -1.84 4.85
N CYS A 410 -47.87 -1.67 5.89
CA CYS A 410 -48.32 -1.27 7.22
C CYS A 410 -48.98 0.12 7.16
N LYS A 411 -50.17 0.25 7.75
CA LYS A 411 -51.09 1.38 7.51
C LYS A 411 -50.63 2.66 8.20
N VAL A 412 -49.95 2.54 9.33
CA VAL A 412 -49.48 3.62 10.19
C VAL A 412 -47.96 3.75 10.08
N ALA A 413 -47.22 2.64 10.18
CA ALA A 413 -45.76 2.64 10.10
C ALA A 413 -45.22 2.83 8.68
N GLY A 414 -46.03 2.55 7.65
CA GLY A 414 -45.64 2.69 6.24
C GLY A 414 -44.65 1.63 5.73
N GLN A 415 -44.13 0.78 6.61
CA GLN A 415 -43.21 -0.32 6.31
C GLN A 415 -43.83 -1.36 5.37
N CYS A 416 -43.03 -1.91 4.45
CA CYS A 416 -43.45 -2.98 3.54
C CYS A 416 -43.03 -4.35 4.09
N ILE A 417 -44.00 -5.17 4.49
CA ILE A 417 -43.79 -6.56 4.94
C ILE A 417 -44.22 -7.55 3.84
N PRO A 418 -43.68 -8.77 3.80
CA PRO A 418 -44.18 -9.82 2.92
C PRO A 418 -45.66 -10.12 3.15
N HIS A 419 -46.42 -10.45 2.10
CA HIS A 419 -47.83 -10.86 2.25
C HIS A 419 -48.02 -12.12 3.12
N SER A 420 -46.97 -12.94 3.29
CA SER A 420 -46.97 -14.10 4.19
C SER A 420 -47.01 -13.72 5.67
N TRP A 421 -46.69 -12.47 6.01
CA TRP A 421 -46.67 -11.91 7.36
C TRP A 421 -47.94 -11.13 7.67
N VAL A 422 -49.03 -11.46 6.97
CA VAL A 422 -50.36 -10.90 7.22
C VAL A 422 -51.21 -12.03 7.77
N CYS A 423 -51.75 -11.84 8.98
CA CYS A 423 -52.48 -12.86 9.73
C CYS A 423 -51.60 -14.10 10.09
N ASP A 424 -50.35 -13.90 10.49
CA ASP A 424 -49.43 -14.93 10.96
C ASP A 424 -49.16 -14.91 12.47
N ILE A 425 -49.88 -14.04 13.22
CA ILE A 425 -49.91 -13.88 14.69
C ILE A 425 -48.81 -12.95 15.22
N ASP A 426 -47.76 -12.68 14.44
CA ASP A 426 -46.71 -11.76 14.84
C ASP A 426 -47.04 -10.34 14.37
N ARG A 427 -46.78 -9.33 15.22
CA ARG A 427 -46.94 -7.92 14.85
C ARG A 427 -45.68 -7.42 14.17
N ASP A 428 -45.62 -7.62 12.87
CA ASP A 428 -44.51 -7.19 12.02
C ASP A 428 -44.61 -5.73 11.59
N CYS A 429 -45.82 -5.14 11.65
CA CYS A 429 -46.02 -3.71 11.41
C CYS A 429 -45.55 -2.79 12.55
N GLY A 430 -45.11 -3.37 13.68
CA GLY A 430 -44.54 -2.64 14.81
C GLY A 430 -45.52 -2.44 15.98
N PRO A 431 -45.06 -1.81 17.08
CA PRO A 431 -45.83 -1.75 18.32
C PRO A 431 -47.11 -0.90 18.24
N ASP A 432 -47.14 0.08 17.32
CA ASP A 432 -48.22 1.07 17.15
C ASP A 432 -49.07 0.84 15.86
N ASP A 433 -48.88 -0.29 15.16
CA ASP A 433 -49.59 -0.63 13.93
C ASP A 433 -49.93 -2.14 13.89
N ASP A 434 -51.22 -2.45 13.96
CA ASP A 434 -51.78 -3.83 13.97
C ASP A 434 -52.46 -4.18 12.64
N SER A 435 -52.06 -3.51 11.55
CA SER A 435 -52.74 -3.64 10.25
C SER A 435 -52.50 -5.00 9.57
N ASP A 436 -51.40 -5.65 9.87
CA ASP A 436 -51.09 -7.04 9.50
C ASP A 436 -51.95 -8.04 10.27
N GLU A 437 -52.23 -7.78 11.55
CA GLU A 437 -52.98 -8.63 12.48
C GLU A 437 -54.38 -8.07 12.83
N HIS A 438 -55.07 -7.55 11.82
CA HIS A 438 -56.36 -6.88 11.97
C HIS A 438 -57.52 -7.85 12.29
N ASP A 439 -58.57 -7.34 12.95
CA ASP A 439 -59.76 -8.10 13.43
C ASP A 439 -60.49 -8.96 12.36
N SER A 440 -60.18 -8.82 11.07
CA SER A 440 -60.77 -9.61 9.99
C SER A 440 -59.94 -10.84 9.57
N CYS A 441 -58.77 -11.02 10.17
CA CYS A 441 -58.06 -12.29 10.24
C CYS A 441 -58.92 -13.26 11.08
N GLY A 442 -59.79 -14.05 10.42
CA GLY A 442 -60.68 -14.98 11.10
C GLY A 442 -59.89 -16.01 11.92
N GLU A 443 -60.33 -16.29 13.16
CA GLU A 443 -59.75 -17.33 14.03
C GLU A 443 -59.78 -18.70 13.34
N SER A 444 -58.75 -19.04 12.58
CA SER A 444 -58.51 -20.41 12.16
C SER A 444 -57.53 -21.06 13.13
N CYS A 445 -58.09 -21.67 14.17
CA CYS A 445 -57.37 -22.57 15.04
C CYS A 445 -56.55 -23.60 14.24
N CYS A 446 -55.26 -23.64 14.56
CA CYS A 446 -54.32 -24.70 14.28
C CYS A 446 -54.88 -26.04 14.79
N ASN A 447 -55.22 -26.95 13.87
CA ASN A 447 -55.35 -28.37 14.21
C ASN A 447 -53.95 -29.00 14.19
N ARG A 448 -53.42 -29.21 15.40
CA ARG A 448 -52.76 -30.43 15.85
C ARG A 448 -51.64 -31.00 14.95
N TRP A 449 -50.43 -30.95 15.53
CA TRP A 449 -49.23 -31.75 15.22
C TRP A 449 -48.29 -31.20 14.13
N LEU A 450 -47.06 -30.94 14.61
CA LEU A 450 -45.78 -30.85 13.91
C LEU A 450 -45.44 -29.55 13.14
N THR A 451 -44.21 -29.12 13.44
CA THR A 451 -43.26 -28.32 12.63
C THR A 451 -43.45 -26.81 12.55
N CYS A 452 -42.86 -26.09 13.50
CA CYS A 452 -42.22 -24.79 13.28
C CYS A 452 -40.76 -24.86 13.77
N LEU A 453 -39.87 -25.40 12.93
CA LEU A 453 -38.42 -25.22 13.01
C LEU A 453 -37.87 -25.28 11.58
N CYS A 454 -38.11 -24.22 10.81
CA CYS A 454 -37.38 -23.96 9.58
C CYS A 454 -37.09 -22.47 9.55
N ASP A 455 -35.98 -22.04 10.15
CA ASP A 455 -35.15 -20.93 9.66
C ASP A 455 -33.90 -20.71 10.52
N PHE A 456 -33.12 -21.77 10.74
CA PHE A 456 -31.75 -21.61 11.24
C PHE A 456 -30.82 -22.62 10.57
N PHE A 457 -29.96 -22.12 9.69
CA PHE A 457 -28.82 -22.88 9.18
C PHE A 457 -27.73 -22.92 10.26
N PHE A 458 -27.62 -24.03 10.98
CA PHE A 458 -26.47 -24.35 11.83
C PHE A 458 -25.71 -25.53 11.24
N SER A 459 -24.38 -25.44 11.23
CA SER A 459 -23.51 -26.60 11.03
C SER A 459 -23.10 -27.15 12.38
N ILE A 460 -23.46 -28.40 12.65
CA ILE A 460 -23.14 -29.12 13.90
C ILE A 460 -22.19 -30.27 13.58
N TYR A 461 -21.09 -30.37 14.31
CA TYR A 461 -20.18 -31.51 14.22
C TYR A 461 -19.64 -31.92 15.60
N MET A 462 -19.45 -33.23 15.77
CA MET A 462 -18.92 -33.86 16.98
C MET A 462 -17.48 -34.31 16.76
N ARG A 463 -16.57 -33.88 17.62
CA ARG A 463 -15.19 -34.38 17.68
C ARG A 463 -14.72 -34.40 19.14
N ASP A 464 -14.11 -35.51 19.54
CA ASP A 464 -13.52 -35.71 20.87
C ASP A 464 -14.46 -35.47 22.07
N GLY A 465 -15.74 -35.83 21.92
CA GLY A 465 -16.73 -35.75 23.01
C GLY A 465 -17.29 -34.35 23.28
N TRP A 466 -16.96 -33.36 22.43
CA TRP A 466 -17.48 -31.99 22.53
C TRP A 466 -18.32 -31.63 21.29
N LEU A 467 -19.44 -30.95 21.52
CA LEU A 467 -20.34 -30.44 20.49
C LEU A 467 -19.93 -29.02 20.10
N TRP A 468 -19.62 -28.81 18.81
CA TRP A 468 -19.27 -27.49 18.28
C TRP A 468 -20.39 -26.98 17.36
N ILE A 469 -20.87 -25.76 17.61
CA ILE A 469 -21.93 -25.10 16.83
C ILE A 469 -21.34 -23.80 16.26
N TYR A 470 -21.38 -23.66 14.93
CA TYR A 470 -20.90 -22.46 14.23
C TYR A 470 -22.09 -21.67 13.65
N ASN A 471 -22.11 -20.34 13.86
CA ASN A 471 -23.10 -19.42 13.29
C ASN A 471 -22.41 -18.41 12.36
N TRP A 472 -22.97 -18.19 11.17
CA TRP A 472 -22.46 -17.30 10.13
C TRP A 472 -23.33 -16.03 9.97
N LYS A 473 -23.53 -15.26 11.04
CA LYS A 473 -23.80 -13.80 11.01
C LYS A 473 -23.87 -13.24 12.43
N THR A 474 -23.26 -12.08 12.63
CA THR A 474 -23.05 -11.42 13.93
C THR A 474 -24.23 -10.57 14.42
N HIS A 475 -24.36 -10.49 15.74
CA HIS A 475 -24.99 -9.44 16.56
C HIS A 475 -26.52 -9.30 16.49
N TYR A 476 -27.21 -10.08 17.33
CA TYR A 476 -28.27 -9.71 18.30
C TYR A 476 -28.97 -11.03 18.75
N HIS A 477 -29.48 -11.08 19.98
CA HIS A 477 -30.19 -12.22 20.61
C HIS A 477 -29.35 -13.24 21.42
N TYR A 478 -28.87 -12.82 22.59
CA TYR A 478 -28.31 -13.71 23.61
C TYR A 478 -29.38 -14.52 24.38
N GLU A 479 -30.63 -14.02 24.47
CA GLU A 479 -31.67 -14.64 25.30
C GLU A 479 -32.31 -15.90 24.70
N LYS A 480 -32.41 -16.00 23.36
CA LYS A 480 -32.99 -17.19 22.71
C LYS A 480 -32.04 -18.42 22.72
N LEU A 481 -30.73 -18.22 22.89
CA LEU A 481 -29.74 -19.30 22.95
C LEU A 481 -29.82 -20.08 24.29
N LEU A 482 -30.16 -19.41 25.38
CA LEU A 482 -30.33 -19.99 26.71
C LEU A 482 -31.57 -20.91 26.79
N SER A 483 -32.62 -20.62 26.03
CA SER A 483 -33.83 -21.44 25.94
C SER A 483 -33.57 -22.78 25.25
N ILE A 484 -32.74 -22.78 24.20
CA ILE A 484 -32.35 -23.98 23.44
C ILE A 484 -31.43 -24.87 24.27
N LEU A 485 -30.48 -24.27 25.02
CA LEU A 485 -29.61 -25.02 25.95
C LEU A 485 -30.40 -25.66 27.11
N ARG A 486 -31.47 -25.02 27.59
CA ARG A 486 -32.35 -25.59 28.63
C ARG A 486 -33.19 -26.77 28.11
N LEU A 487 -33.59 -26.76 26.84
CA LEU A 487 -34.28 -27.89 26.20
C LEU A 487 -33.35 -29.10 26.01
N LEU A 488 -32.11 -28.87 25.56
CA LEU A 488 -31.12 -29.95 25.39
C LEU A 488 -30.61 -30.53 26.72
N ALA A 489 -30.52 -29.72 27.77
CA ALA A 489 -30.15 -30.18 29.11
C ALA A 489 -31.28 -30.99 29.81
N GLY A 490 -32.53 -30.87 29.33
CA GLY A 490 -33.69 -31.58 29.87
C GLY A 490 -33.78 -33.07 29.50
N GLU A 491 -33.07 -33.53 28.47
CA GLU A 491 -33.13 -34.91 27.98
C GLU A 491 -31.94 -35.80 28.43
N LEU A 492 -31.00 -35.28 29.23
CA LEU A 492 -29.80 -36.02 29.67
C LEU A 492 -29.77 -36.42 31.15
N MET A 493 -30.90 -36.43 31.84
CA MET A 493 -30.99 -36.97 33.21
C MET A 493 -31.98 -38.13 33.33
N GLU A 494 -31.61 -39.30 32.82
CA GLU A 494 -32.01 -40.57 33.41
C GLU A 494 -30.82 -41.55 33.40
N VAL A 495 -30.07 -41.59 34.51
CA VAL A 495 -29.27 -42.76 34.88
C VAL A 495 -29.75 -43.19 36.28
N PRO A 496 -30.29 -44.42 36.46
CA PRO A 496 -30.75 -44.89 37.75
C PRO A 496 -29.55 -45.28 38.64
N PRO A 497 -29.74 -45.32 39.98
CA PRO A 497 -28.65 -45.51 40.92
C PRO A 497 -28.29 -46.99 41.09
N ARG A 498 -27.03 -47.35 40.83
CA ARG A 498 -26.10 -47.98 41.79
C ARG A 498 -24.79 -48.40 41.13
#